data_AF-A0A960CF67-F1
#
_entry.id   AF-A0A960CF67-F1
#
_cell.length_a   1.000
_cell.length_b   1.000
_cell.length_c   1.000
_cell.angle_alpha   90.00
_cell.angle_beta   90.00
_cell.angle_gamma   90.00
#
_symmetry.space_group_name_H-M   'P 1'
#
loop_
_entity.id
_entity.type
_entity.pdbx_description
1 polymer ?
#
loop_
_entity_poly.entity_id
_entity_poly.type
_entity_poly.pdbx_seq_one_letter_code
_entity_poly.pdbx_strand_id
1 'polypeptide(L)'
;MSSTTVSETASNAFSALDVALQTLGGLDWNVLPVADLLKALERLEIARRKATACACDLAAAVQKSDEAALGTVAHKVMADVMRTTVSEARRRTRDAEQLAPRTTLTGQSVAP
;
A
#
# COMPACT_ATOMS: atom_id res chain seq x y z
N MET A 1 16.67 -7.52 -14.38
CA MET A 1 16.51 -6.14 -13.88
C MET A 1 17.04 -6.11 -12.47
N SER A 2 18.10 -5.36 -12.21
CA SER A 2 18.84 -5.39 -10.94
C SER A 2 18.01 -4.79 -9.79
N SER A 3 18.13 -5.29 -8.56
CA SER A 3 17.35 -4.82 -7.39
C SER A 3 17.43 -3.30 -7.16
N THR A 4 18.53 -2.66 -7.56
CA THR A 4 18.74 -1.21 -7.49
C THR A 4 17.75 -0.43 -8.37
N THR A 5 17.44 -0.89 -9.59
CA THR A 5 16.53 -0.17 -10.49
C THR A 5 15.09 -0.19 -9.98
N VAL A 6 14.70 -1.28 -9.29
CA VAL A 6 13.39 -1.40 -8.66
C VAL A 6 13.27 -0.45 -7.47
N SER A 7 14.31 -0.34 -6.64
CA SER A 7 14.34 0.60 -5.51
C SER A 7 14.26 2.07 -5.95
N GLU A 8 14.99 2.45 -6.99
CA GLU A 8 14.93 3.80 -7.57
C GLU A 8 13.54 4.12 -8.12
N THR A 9 12.95 3.18 -8.88
CA THR A 9 11.60 3.34 -9.43
C THR A 9 10.56 3.51 -8.31
N ALA A 10 10.64 2.71 -7.26
CA ALA A 10 9.74 2.82 -6.11
C ALA A 10 9.89 4.17 -5.39
N SER A 11 11.12 4.63 -5.16
CA SER A 11 11.40 5.93 -4.54
C SER A 11 10.81 7.09 -5.35
N ASN A 12 10.99 7.06 -6.68
CA ASN A 12 10.44 8.08 -7.57
C ASN A 12 8.90 8.07 -7.57
N ALA A 13 8.28 6.89 -7.53
CA ALA A 13 6.82 6.77 -7.47
C ALA A 13 6.24 7.31 -6.15
N PHE A 14 6.86 7.02 -5.00
CA PHE A 14 6.43 7.59 -3.72
C PHE A 14 6.64 9.10 -3.66
N SER A 15 7.75 9.61 -4.18
CA SER A 15 8.01 11.05 -4.26
C SER A 15 6.95 11.76 -5.11
N ALA A 16 6.56 11.17 -6.25
CA ALA A 16 5.49 11.72 -7.09
C ALA A 16 4.12 11.71 -6.40
N LEU A 17 3.82 10.65 -5.61
CA LEU A 17 2.61 10.59 -4.79
C LEU A 17 2.59 11.69 -3.73
N ASP A 18 3.70 11.92 -3.02
CA ASP A 18 3.81 12.97 -2.01
C ASP A 18 3.59 14.37 -2.61
N VAL A 19 4.21 14.66 -3.75
CA VAL A 19 4.00 15.93 -4.48
C VAL A 19 2.55 16.11 -4.88
N ALA A 20 1.89 15.05 -5.37
CA ALA A 20 0.47 15.11 -5.74
C ALA A 20 -0.42 15.38 -4.51
N LEU A 21 -0.15 14.72 -3.37
CA LEU A 21 -0.89 14.94 -2.13
C LEU A 21 -0.68 16.34 -1.56
N GLN A 22 0.55 16.86 -1.59
CA GLN A 22 0.85 18.24 -1.21
C GLN A 22 0.09 19.24 -2.08
N THR A 23 0.07 19.00 -3.40
CA THR A 23 -0.67 19.84 -4.34
C THR A 23 -2.16 19.85 -4.02
N LEU A 24 -2.77 18.68 -3.80
CA LEU A 24 -4.20 18.56 -3.44
C LEU A 24 -4.52 19.23 -2.10
N GLY A 25 -3.61 19.14 -1.13
CA GLY A 25 -3.73 19.79 0.18
C GLY A 25 -3.60 21.31 0.14
N GLY A 26 -2.99 21.87 -0.92
CA GLY A 26 -2.85 23.31 -1.12
C GLY A 26 -4.00 23.96 -1.92
N LEU A 27 -4.96 23.18 -2.41
CA LEU A 27 -6.10 23.71 -3.17
C LEU A 27 -7.18 24.28 -2.24
N ASP A 28 -7.73 25.43 -2.60
CA ASP A 28 -8.98 25.91 -2.00
C ASP A 28 -10.16 25.20 -2.68
N TRP A 29 -10.72 24.20 -2.00
CA TRP A 29 -11.86 23.44 -2.52
C TRP A 29 -13.18 24.22 -2.43
N ASN A 30 -13.27 25.27 -1.60
CA ASN A 30 -14.53 25.96 -1.33
C ASN A 30 -15.03 26.80 -2.51
N VAL A 31 -14.15 27.09 -3.48
CA VAL A 31 -14.52 27.85 -4.69
C VAL A 31 -15.13 26.96 -5.77
N LEU A 32 -15.10 25.64 -5.60
CA LEU A 32 -15.59 24.70 -6.63
C LEU A 32 -17.09 24.39 -6.48
N PRO A 33 -17.79 24.15 -7.59
CA PRO A 33 -19.14 23.60 -7.57
C PRO A 33 -19.20 22.22 -6.88
N VAL A 34 -20.33 21.91 -6.24
CA VAL A 34 -20.56 20.63 -5.55
C VAL A 34 -20.30 19.41 -6.45
N ALA A 35 -20.64 19.50 -7.74
CA ALA A 35 -20.40 18.40 -8.68
C ALA A 35 -18.91 18.06 -8.83
N ASP A 36 -18.03 19.05 -8.78
CA ASP A 36 -16.59 18.84 -8.91
C ASP A 36 -15.97 18.39 -7.58
N LEU A 37 -16.52 18.83 -6.45
CA LEU A 37 -16.18 18.29 -5.13
C LEU A 37 -16.48 16.79 -5.03
N LEU A 38 -17.64 16.35 -5.52
CA LEU A 38 -18.03 14.93 -5.51
C LEU A 38 -17.09 14.09 -6.40
N LYS A 39 -16.74 14.58 -7.59
CA LYS A 39 -15.75 13.90 -8.47
C LYS A 39 -14.37 13.85 -7.82
N ALA A 40 -13.94 14.90 -7.11
CA ALA A 40 -12.67 14.91 -6.41
C ALA A 40 -12.66 13.86 -5.28
N LEU A 41 -13.75 13.77 -4.51
CA LEU A 41 -13.93 12.75 -3.47
C LEU A 41 -13.90 11.33 -4.06
N GLU A 42 -14.59 11.08 -5.16
CA GLU A 42 -14.55 9.79 -5.85
C GLU A 42 -13.12 9.41 -6.28
N ARG A 43 -12.36 10.35 -6.85
CA ARG A 43 -10.98 10.10 -7.27
C ARG A 43 -10.06 9.81 -6.09
N LEU A 44 -10.20 10.53 -4.98
CA LEU A 44 -9.45 10.29 -3.75
C LEU A 44 -9.82 8.94 -3.12
N GLU A 45 -11.09 8.54 -3.17
CA GLU A 45 -11.54 7.23 -2.73
C GLU A 45 -10.87 6.11 -3.53
N ILE A 46 -10.87 6.22 -4.87
CA ILE A 46 -10.22 5.25 -5.75
C ILE A 46 -8.72 5.18 -5.46
N ALA A 47 -8.06 6.33 -5.30
CA ALA A 47 -6.64 6.40 -4.96
C ALA A 47 -6.36 5.73 -3.60
N ARG A 48 -7.18 5.98 -2.58
CA ARG A 48 -7.02 5.35 -1.26
C ARG A 48 -7.17 3.83 -1.32
N ARG A 49 -8.15 3.32 -2.08
CA ARG A 49 -8.33 1.87 -2.28
C ARG A 49 -7.12 1.24 -2.97
N LYS A 50 -6.57 1.89 -3.99
CA LYS A 50 -5.34 1.44 -4.66
C LYS A 50 -4.14 1.47 -3.71
N ALA A 51 -3.97 2.52 -2.92
CA ALA A 51 -2.91 2.61 -1.92
C ALA A 51 -3.03 1.50 -0.88
N THR A 52 -4.24 1.16 -0.43
CA THR A 52 -4.47 0.01 0.45
C THR A 52 -4.04 -1.30 -0.21
N ALA A 53 -4.38 -1.53 -1.47
CA ALA A 53 -3.95 -2.73 -2.20
C ALA A 53 -2.41 -2.82 -2.28
N CYS A 54 -1.73 -1.72 -2.63
CA CYS A 54 -0.27 -1.68 -2.63
C CYS A 54 0.33 -1.92 -1.23
N ALA A 55 -0.29 -1.37 -0.18
CA ALA A 55 0.16 -1.59 1.20
C ALA A 55 0.02 -3.06 1.62
N CYS A 56 -1.03 -3.74 1.18
CA CYS A 56 -1.20 -5.18 1.35
C CYS A 56 -0.06 -5.97 0.69
N ASP A 57 0.28 -5.66 -0.56
CA ASP A 57 1.39 -6.33 -1.27
C ASP A 57 2.75 -6.11 -0.57
N LEU A 58 3.01 -4.89 -0.11
CA LEU A 58 4.21 -4.57 0.67
C LEU A 58 4.24 -5.33 2.00
N ALA A 59 3.12 -5.40 2.72
CA ALA A 59 3.02 -6.15 3.96
C ALA A 59 3.27 -7.65 3.74
N ALA A 60 2.76 -8.22 2.65
CA ALA A 60 3.02 -9.60 2.26
C ALA A 60 4.51 -9.84 1.91
N ALA A 61 5.17 -8.88 1.25
CA ALA A 61 6.60 -8.96 0.96
C ALA A 61 7.46 -8.90 2.24
N VAL A 62 7.10 -8.02 3.19
CA VAL A 62 7.76 -7.95 4.51
C VAL A 62 7.54 -9.25 5.29
N GLN A 63 6.33 -9.81 5.26
CA GLN A 63 6.01 -11.08 5.95
C GLN A 63 6.81 -12.28 5.40
N LYS A 64 7.22 -12.25 4.13
CA LYS A 64 8.08 -13.27 3.48
C LYS A 64 9.58 -13.04 3.71
N SER A 65 9.96 -11.88 4.26
CA SER A 65 11.36 -11.55 4.52
C SER A 65 11.89 -12.31 5.74
N ASP A 66 13.19 -12.58 5.76
CA ASP A 66 13.84 -13.30 6.87
C ASP A 66 13.76 -12.48 8.17
N GLU A 67 13.36 -13.13 9.27
CA GLU A 67 13.30 -12.52 10.59
C GLU A 67 14.69 -12.02 11.04
N ALA A 68 15.77 -12.69 10.61
CA ALA A 68 17.13 -12.23 10.88
C ALA A 68 17.41 -10.85 10.27
N ALA A 69 16.85 -10.54 9.10
CA ALA A 69 16.98 -9.23 8.46
C ALA A 69 16.09 -8.16 9.12
N LEU A 70 14.97 -8.57 9.73
CA LEU A 70 14.03 -7.68 10.42
C LEU A 70 14.42 -7.43 11.89
N GLY A 71 15.26 -8.28 12.47
CA GLY A 71 15.64 -8.26 13.89
C GLY A 71 14.53 -8.70 14.85
N THR A 72 13.31 -8.94 14.35
CA THR A 72 12.16 -9.45 15.11
C THR A 72 11.06 -9.93 14.15
N VAL A 73 9.92 -10.35 14.70
CA VAL A 73 8.75 -10.79 13.93
C VAL A 73 8.13 -9.63 13.13
N ALA A 74 7.84 -9.88 11.85
CA ALA A 74 7.40 -8.88 10.87
C ALA A 74 6.26 -7.96 11.35
N HIS A 75 5.24 -8.52 12.00
CA HIS A 75 4.08 -7.74 12.45
C HIS A 75 4.40 -6.71 13.55
N LYS A 76 5.47 -6.91 14.34
CA LYS A 76 5.92 -5.90 15.31
C LYS A 76 6.61 -4.73 14.61
N VAL A 77 7.51 -5.03 13.67
CA VAL A 77 8.19 -4.01 12.85
C VAL A 77 7.18 -3.19 12.06
N MET A 78 6.23 -3.86 11.40
CA MET A 78 5.18 -3.21 10.64
C MET A 78 4.30 -2.31 11.51
N ALA A 79 3.93 -2.74 12.72
CA ALA A 79 3.15 -1.92 13.64
C ALA A 79 3.90 -0.64 14.05
N ASP A 80 5.20 -0.76 14.32
CA ASP A 80 6.05 0.37 14.70
C ASP A 80 6.23 1.37 13.54
N VAL A 81 6.61 0.90 12.35
CA VAL A 81 6.83 1.74 11.17
C VAL A 81 5.53 2.42 10.70
N MET A 82 4.41 1.69 10.66
CA MET A 82 3.11 2.26 10.28
C MET A 82 2.48 3.11 11.39
N ARG A 83 3.06 3.13 12.59
CA ARG A 83 2.48 3.75 13.80
C ARG A 83 1.04 3.29 14.07
N THR A 84 0.84 1.98 14.01
CA THR A 84 -0.46 1.34 14.22
C THR A 84 -0.36 0.22 15.26
N THR A 85 -1.49 -0.40 15.61
CA THR A 85 -1.46 -1.52 16.55
C THR A 85 -0.97 -2.80 15.88
N VAL A 86 -0.43 -3.73 16.67
CA VAL A 86 -0.06 -5.06 16.17
C VAL A 86 -1.27 -5.82 15.60
N SER A 87 -2.47 -5.60 16.16
CA SER A 87 -3.70 -6.21 15.66
C SER A 87 -4.08 -5.70 14.27
N GLU A 88 -3.95 -4.40 14.03
CA GLU A 88 -4.21 -3.81 12.71
C GLU A 88 -3.13 -4.22 11.69
N ALA A 89 -1.86 -4.28 12.09
CA ALA A 89 -0.79 -4.78 11.23
C ALA A 89 -1.07 -6.23 10.78
N ARG A 90 -1.44 -7.11 11.72
CA ARG A 90 -1.84 -8.51 11.41
C ARG A 90 -3.06 -8.59 10.52
N ARG A 91 -4.07 -7.74 10.75
CA ARG A 91 -5.28 -7.69 9.93
C ARG A 91 -4.93 -7.36 8.47
N ARG A 92 -4.08 -6.37 8.25
CA ARG A 92 -3.62 -6.00 6.89
C ARG A 92 -2.85 -7.11 6.20
N THR A 93 -1.95 -7.80 6.91
CA THR A 93 -1.25 -8.97 6.34
C THR A 93 -2.22 -10.07 5.95
N ARG A 94 -3.21 -10.38 6.78
CA ARG A 94 -4.24 -11.37 6.47
C ARG A 94 -5.09 -10.95 5.27
N ASP A 95 -5.53 -9.71 5.23
CA ASP A 95 -6.32 -9.18 4.11
C ASP A 95 -5.50 -9.26 2.81
N ALA A 96 -4.19 -8.98 2.86
CA ALA A 96 -3.28 -9.15 1.74
C ALA A 96 -3.18 -10.62 1.27
N GLU A 97 -3.02 -11.56 2.19
CA GLU A 97 -2.97 -13.00 1.88
C GLU A 97 -4.26 -13.49 1.22
N GLN A 98 -5.42 -13.01 1.67
CA GLN A 98 -6.72 -13.38 1.09
C GLN A 98 -6.94 -12.80 -0.32
N LEU A 99 -6.34 -11.63 -0.59
CA LEU A 99 -6.44 -10.95 -1.88
C LEU A 99 -5.32 -11.35 -2.85
N ALA A 100 -4.31 -12.09 -2.40
CA ALA A 100 -3.24 -12.58 -3.25
C ALA A 100 -3.77 -13.58 -4.30
N PRO A 101 -3.14 -13.67 -5.49
CA PRO A 101 -3.49 -14.67 -6.48
C PRO A 101 -3.48 -16.08 -5.85
N ARG A 102 -4.62 -16.76 -5.88
CA ARG A 102 -4.72 -18.11 -5.30
C ARG A 102 -3.87 -19.05 -6.14
N THR A 103 -3.07 -19.88 -5.49
CA THR A 103 -2.30 -20.94 -6.14
C THR A 103 -2.96 -22.29 -5.89
N THR A 104 -2.96 -23.16 -6.90
CA THR A 104 -3.34 -24.58 -6.73
C THR A 104 -2.36 -25.29 -5.80
N LEU A 105 -2.72 -26.51 -5.37
CA LEU A 105 -1.83 -27.37 -4.58
C LEU A 105 -0.48 -27.65 -5.29
N THR A 106 -0.44 -27.52 -6.62
CA THR A 106 0.76 -27.67 -7.46
C THR A 106 1.49 -26.36 -7.75
N GLY A 107 1.07 -25.25 -7.16
CA GLY A 107 1.71 -23.93 -7.31
C GLY A 107 1.31 -23.15 -8.57
N GLN A 108 0.30 -23.59 -9.33
CA GLN A 108 -0.18 -22.85 -10.49
C GLN A 108 -1.14 -21.73 -10.07
N SER A 109 -1.00 -20.54 -10.65
CA SER A 109 -1.94 -19.44 -10.40
C SER A 109 -3.32 -19.81 -10.92
N VAL A 110 -4.34 -19.68 -10.08
CA VAL A 110 -5.75 -19.84 -10.46
C VAL A 110 -6.23 -18.52 -11.07
N ALA A 111 -7.00 -18.59 -12.14
CA ALA A 111 -7.63 -17.41 -12.72
C ALA A 111 -8.62 -16.78 -11.71
N PRO A 112 -8.69 -15.44 -11.62
CA PRO A 112 -9.50 -14.74 -10.62
C PRO A 112 -10.99 -15.06 -10.71
#